data_AF-A0A0E9N2P2-F1
#
_entry.id   AF-A0A0E9N2P2-F1
#
_cell.length_a   1.000
_cell.length_b   1.000
_cell.length_c   1.000
_cell.angle_alpha   90.00
_cell.angle_beta   90.00
_cell.angle_gamma   90.00
#
_symmetry.space_group_name_H-M   'P 1'
#
loop_
_entity.id
_entity.type
_entity.pdbx_description
1 polymer ?
#
loop_
_entity_poly.entity_id
_entity_poly.type
_entity_poly.pdbx_seq_one_letter_code
_entity_poly.pdbx_strand_id
1 'polypeptide(L)'
;MNAQQQPFDEGDYAQAKRIAYLITGYIRSTLSDQERDELDAWVTASDQNIRLFADLTDKQNASKEFQAFDSINSEAVRQKILVKLIAAL
;
A
#
# COMPACT_ATOMS: atom_id res chain seq x y z
N MET A 1 -17.61 -25.04 11.29
CA MET A 1 -16.63 -23.96 11.52
C MET A 1 -16.46 -23.21 10.21
N ASN A 2 -16.83 -21.93 10.20
CA ASN A 2 -16.72 -21.02 9.05
C ASN A 2 -15.29 -20.51 8.92
N ALA A 3 -14.75 -20.54 7.70
CA ALA A 3 -13.82 -19.53 7.19
C ALA A 3 -13.68 -19.75 5.68
N GLN A 4 -14.53 -19.06 4.90
CA GLN A 4 -14.33 -18.87 3.48
C GLN A 4 -13.05 -18.05 3.28
N GLN A 5 -11.91 -18.71 3.14
CA GLN A 5 -10.69 -18.11 2.61
C GLN A 5 -10.67 -18.44 1.13
N GLN A 6 -11.21 -17.53 0.31
CA GLN A 6 -11.05 -17.62 -1.15
C GLN A 6 -9.54 -17.65 -1.46
N PRO A 7 -9.08 -18.52 -2.38
CA PRO A 7 -7.67 -18.57 -2.74
C PRO A 7 -7.34 -17.30 -3.51
N PHE A 8 -6.67 -16.35 -2.85
CA PHE A 8 -6.03 -15.24 -3.54
C PHE A 8 -4.96 -15.83 -4.45
N ASP A 9 -4.97 -15.46 -5.73
CA ASP A 9 -3.95 -15.89 -6.68
C ASP A 9 -2.58 -15.45 -6.12
N GLU A 10 -1.62 -16.39 -6.02
CA GLU A 10 -0.37 -16.16 -5.29
C GLU A 10 0.45 -15.00 -5.92
N GLY A 11 0.24 -14.76 -7.22
CA GLY A 11 0.79 -13.62 -7.97
C GLY A 11 0.22 -12.26 -7.54
N ASP A 12 -1.09 -12.17 -7.31
CA ASP A 12 -1.77 -10.93 -6.91
C ASP A 12 -1.35 -10.52 -5.50
N TYR A 13 -1.13 -11.49 -4.63
CA TYR A 13 -0.64 -11.24 -3.27
C TYR A 13 0.81 -10.72 -3.24
N ALA A 14 1.68 -11.25 -4.11
CA ALA A 14 3.04 -10.77 -4.25
C ALA A 14 3.10 -9.34 -4.80
N GLN A 15 2.27 -9.04 -5.81
CA GLN A 15 2.16 -7.70 -6.37
C GLN A 15 1.62 -6.72 -5.34
N ALA A 16 0.55 -7.06 -4.62
CA ALA A 16 -0.01 -6.22 -3.55
C ALA A 16 1.03 -5.93 -2.45
N LYS A 17 1.86 -6.91 -2.07
CA LYS A 17 2.98 -6.70 -1.14
C LYS A 17 4.01 -5.70 -1.66
N ARG A 18 4.39 -5.81 -2.94
CA ARG A 18 5.36 -4.88 -3.55
C ARG A 18 4.81 -3.46 -3.58
N ILE A 19 3.57 -3.28 -4.03
CA ILE A 19 2.93 -1.97 -4.06
C ILE A 19 2.75 -1.37 -2.66
N ALA A 20 2.37 -2.17 -1.67
CA ALA A 20 2.28 -1.71 -0.28
C ALA A 20 3.64 -1.20 0.25
N TYR A 21 4.73 -1.89 -0.09
CA TYR A 21 6.09 -1.46 0.24
C TYR A 21 6.42 -0.12 -0.42
N LEU A 22 6.16 0.02 -1.73
CA LEU A 22 6.43 1.23 -2.48
C LEU A 22 5.64 2.43 -1.95
N ILE A 23 4.33 2.29 -1.73
CA ILE A 23 3.49 3.35 -1.17
C ILE A 23 3.98 3.76 0.23
N THR A 24 4.37 2.79 1.08
CA THR A 24 4.91 3.09 2.41
C THR A 24 6.24 3.85 2.31
N GLY A 25 7.12 3.45 1.40
CA GLY A 25 8.39 4.14 1.18
C GLY A 25 8.19 5.55 0.61
N TYR A 26 7.19 5.75 -0.25
CA TYR A 26 6.84 7.07 -0.80
C TYR A 26 6.42 8.02 0.32
N ILE A 27 5.51 7.57 1.19
CA ILE A 27 5.03 8.35 2.34
C ILE A 27 6.18 8.69 3.30
N ARG A 28 7.11 7.75 3.51
CA ARG A 28 8.30 7.97 4.35
C ARG A 28 9.44 8.69 3.64
N SER A 29 9.26 9.07 2.36
CA SER A 29 10.31 9.65 1.51
C SER A 29 11.62 8.83 1.49
N THR A 30 11.52 7.50 1.57
CA THR A 30 12.67 6.57 1.61
C THR A 30 12.87 5.77 0.33
N LEU A 31 12.04 5.96 -0.70
CA LEU A 31 12.23 5.27 -1.99
C LEU A 31 13.47 5.77 -2.72
N SER A 32 14.18 4.84 -3.34
CA SER A 32 15.15 5.11 -4.39
C SER A 32 14.46 5.59 -5.67
N ASP A 33 15.22 6.17 -6.60
CA ASP A 33 14.67 6.66 -7.87
C ASP A 33 14.03 5.53 -8.69
N GLN A 34 14.66 4.36 -8.73
CA GLN A 34 14.10 3.18 -9.40
C GLN A 34 12.76 2.73 -8.80
N GLU A 35 12.61 2.80 -7.47
CA GLU A 35 11.37 2.43 -6.80
C GLU A 35 10.27 3.48 -6.99
N ARG A 36 10.64 4.75 -7.16
CA ARG A 36 9.69 5.80 -7.55
C ARG A 36 9.19 5.57 -8.96
N ASP A 37 10.09 5.26 -9.90
CA ASP A 37 9.71 4.92 -11.28
C ASP A 37 8.77 3.69 -11.32
N GLU A 38 9.05 2.68 -10.49
CA GLU A 38 8.19 1.50 -10.37
C GLU A 38 6.80 1.85 -9.81
N LEU A 39 6.75 2.70 -8.79
CA LEU A 39 5.50 3.19 -8.22
C LEU A 39 4.71 4.02 -9.24
N ASP A 40 5.36 4.94 -9.94
CA ASP A 40 4.74 5.80 -10.96
C ASP A 40 4.20 4.97 -12.14
N ALA A 41 4.94 3.96 -12.57
CA ALA A 41 4.49 3.01 -13.59
C ALA A 41 3.22 2.26 -13.12
N TRP A 42 3.17 1.82 -11.87
CA TRP A 42 1.97 1.18 -11.32
C TRP A 42 0.80 2.16 -11.20
N VAL A 43 1.03 3.37 -10.70
CA VAL A 43 -0.02 4.41 -10.54
C VAL A 43 -0.63 4.74 -11.90
N THR A 44 0.20 4.93 -12.93
CA THR A 44 -0.25 5.33 -14.27
C THR A 44 -0.80 4.18 -15.12
N ALA A 45 -0.64 2.93 -14.68
CA ALA A 45 -1.16 1.77 -15.41
C ALA A 45 -2.70 1.70 -15.47
N SER A 46 -3.41 2.34 -14.55
CA SER A 46 -4.88 2.34 -14.53
C SER A 46 -5.45 3.45 -13.65
N ASP A 47 -6.60 4.01 -14.06
CA ASP A 47 -7.38 4.98 -13.27
C ASP A 47 -7.72 4.47 -11.86
N GLN A 48 -7.89 3.16 -11.71
CA GLN A 48 -8.14 2.53 -10.41
C GLN A 48 -6.93 2.67 -9.49
N ASN A 49 -5.71 2.47 -10.00
CA ASN A 49 -4.47 2.60 -9.24
C ASN A 49 -4.24 4.05 -8.83
N ILE A 50 -4.54 5.01 -9.72
CA ILE A 50 -4.50 6.45 -9.40
C ILE A 50 -5.39 6.77 -8.20
N ARG A 51 -6.65 6.32 -8.24
CA ARG A 51 -7.61 6.57 -7.14
C ARG A 51 -7.19 5.89 -5.84
N LEU A 52 -6.68 4.66 -5.93
CA LEU A 52 -6.24 3.90 -4.77
C LEU A 52 -5.00 4.51 -4.13
N PHE A 53 -4.03 4.93 -4.94
CA PHE A 53 -2.87 5.67 -4.50
C PHE A 53 -3.28 6.95 -3.78
N ALA A 54 -4.15 7.75 -4.41
CA ALA A 54 -4.66 8.98 -3.82
C ALA A 54 -5.36 8.75 -2.48
N ASP A 55 -6.26 7.75 -2.35
CA ASP A 55 -6.92 7.44 -1.07
C ASP A 55 -5.93 7.01 0.02
N LEU A 56 -4.93 6.21 -0.35
CA LEU A 56 -3.93 5.69 0.60
C LEU A 56 -2.96 6.78 1.06
N THR A 57 -2.52 7.66 0.15
CA THR A 57 -1.63 8.78 0.50
C THR A 57 -2.37 9.91 1.18
N ASP A 58 -3.59 10.25 0.75
CA ASP A 58 -4.39 11.32 1.35
C ASP A 58 -4.79 10.98 2.78
N LYS A 59 -5.25 9.76 3.05
CA LYS A 59 -5.58 9.32 4.42
C LYS A 59 -4.35 9.26 5.32
N GLN A 60 -3.20 8.82 4.82
CA GLN A 60 -1.97 8.84 5.63
C GLN A 60 -1.45 10.26 5.86
N ASN A 61 -1.67 11.19 4.93
CA ASN A 61 -1.26 12.59 5.09
C ASN A 61 -2.24 13.40 5.95
N ALA A 62 -3.54 13.06 5.92
CA ALA A 62 -4.60 13.67 6.73
C ALA A 62 -4.58 13.18 8.18
N SER A 63 -4.12 11.95 8.43
CA SER A 63 -3.84 11.44 9.76
C SER A 63 -2.59 12.11 10.36
N LYS A 64 -2.72 13.36 10.82
CA LYS A 64 -1.78 14.00 11.77
C LYS A 64 -1.51 13.13 13.02
N GLU A 65 -2.34 12.13 13.27
CA GLU A 65 -2.18 11.10 14.30
C GLU A 65 -0.92 10.23 14.14
N PHE A 66 -0.29 10.17 12.96
CA PHE A 66 0.91 9.36 12.76
C PHE A 66 2.25 10.07 13.06
N GLN A 67 2.27 11.39 13.29
CA GLN A 67 3.49 12.05 13.81
C GLN A 67 3.90 11.53 15.21
N ALA A 68 2.97 10.91 15.95
CA ALA A 68 3.28 10.23 17.21
C ALA A 68 3.77 8.78 17.04
N PHE A 69 3.73 8.23 15.83
CA PHE A 69 4.11 6.84 15.51
C PHE A 69 5.51 6.74 14.87
N ASP A 70 6.33 7.78 15.02
CA ASP A 70 7.74 7.84 14.58
C ASP A 70 8.65 6.81 15.29
N SER A 71 8.07 5.87 16.05
CA SER A 71 8.79 4.78 16.73
C SER A 71 8.04 3.45 16.81
N ILE A 72 6.83 3.27 16.24
CA ILE A 72 6.03 2.07 16.54
C ILE A 72 5.55 1.34 15.27
N ASN A 73 6.28 0.26 14.96
CA ASN A 73 5.85 -0.93 14.21
C ASN A 73 5.32 -0.73 12.78
N SER A 74 6.27 -0.65 11.85
CA SER A 74 6.08 -0.72 10.39
C SER A 74 5.26 -1.92 9.89
N GLU A 75 4.99 -2.93 10.72
CA GLU A 75 4.24 -4.13 10.35
C GLU A 75 2.72 -3.91 10.37
N ALA A 76 2.19 -3.15 11.33
CA ALA A 76 0.75 -2.89 11.45
C ALA A 76 0.24 -1.97 10.33
N VAL A 77 1.05 -0.99 9.93
CA VAL A 77 0.75 -0.11 8.79
C VAL A 77 0.76 -0.91 7.49
N ARG A 78 1.77 -1.76 7.28
CA ARG A 78 1.84 -2.66 6.12
C ARG A 78 0.65 -3.62 6.05
N GLN A 79 0.26 -4.21 7.17
CA GLN A 79 -0.92 -5.08 7.28
C GLN A 79 -2.22 -4.36 6.88
N LYS A 80 -2.45 -3.13 7.37
CA LYS A 80 -3.63 -2.34 6.98
C LYS A 80 -3.67 -2.01 5.49
N ILE A 81 -2.53 -1.67 4.90
CA ILE A 81 -2.43 -1.37 3.46
C ILE A 81 -2.70 -2.63 2.65
N LEU A 82 -2.12 -3.78 3.04
CA LEU A 82 -2.35 -5.07 2.39
C LEU A 82 -3.83 -5.48 2.39
N VAL A 83 -4.51 -5.39 3.53
CA VAL A 83 -5.94 -5.75 3.63
C VAL A 83 -6.80 -4.89 2.72
N LYS A 84 -6.49 -3.59 2.60
CA LYS A 84 -7.22 -2.68 1.70
C LYS A 84 -6.98 -2.97 0.22
N LEU A 85 -5.74 -3.29 -0.17
CA LEU A 85 -5.40 -3.65 -1.54
C LEU A 85 -6.14 -4.91 -1.98
N ILE A 86 -6.15 -5.93 -1.12
CA ILE A 86 -6.82 -7.21 -1.37
C ILE A 86 -8.34 -7.05 -1.51
N ALA A 87 -8.96 -6.10 -0.79
CA ALA A 87 -10.40 -5.85 -0.91
C ALA A 87 -10.78 -5.01 -2.14
N ALA A 88 -9.79 -4.44 -2.84
CA ALA A 88 -9.99 -3.55 -3.98
C ALA A 88 -9.57 -4.18 -5.32
N LEU A 89 -8.95 -5.35 -5.29
CA LEU A 89 -8.65 -6.21 -6.44
C LEU A 89 -9.75 -7.28 -6.56
#